data_AF-A0A538NKK1-F1
#
_entry.id   AF-A0A538NKK1-F1
#
_cell.length_a   1.000
_cell.length_b   1.000
_cell.length_c   1.000
_cell.angle_alpha   90.00
_cell.angle_beta   90.00
_cell.angle_gamma   90.00
#
_symmetry.space_group_name_H-M   'P 1'
#
loop_
_entity.id
_entity.type
_entity.pdbx_description
1 polymer ?
#
loop_
_entity_poly.entity_id
_entity_poly.type
_entity_poly.pdbx_seq_one_letter_code
_entity_poly.pdbx_strand_id
1 'polypeptide(L)'
;MTAGLRVRWLGRMAFADALALQEEVVTQKRQDRSLGDELLLLEHEPVYTIGRTPDKSSLLGAARLPHPLFPTNRGGQATYHGPGQ
;
A
#
# COMPACT_ATOMS: atom_id res chain seq x y z
N MET A 1 2.53 -22.23 -20.20
CA MET A 1 2.89 -22.31 -18.76
C MET A 1 2.24 -21.11 -18.08
N THR A 2 1.37 -21.32 -17.10
CA THR A 2 0.87 -20.22 -16.27
C THR A 2 2.06 -19.67 -15.49
N ALA A 3 2.33 -18.38 -15.64
CA ALA A 3 3.38 -17.74 -14.86
C ALA A 3 3.02 -17.86 -13.37
N GLY A 4 3.94 -18.41 -12.57
CA GLY A 4 3.68 -18.72 -11.16
C GLY A 4 3.47 -17.48 -10.30
N LEU A 5 2.85 -17.66 -9.12
CA LEU A 5 2.76 -16.63 -8.09
C LEU A 5 4.09 -16.55 -7.34
N ARG A 6 4.72 -15.37 -7.33
CA ARG A 6 5.91 -15.07 -6.53
C ARG A 6 5.50 -14.38 -5.23
N VAL A 7 5.86 -14.97 -4.10
CA VAL A 7 5.59 -14.40 -2.77
C VAL A 7 6.88 -13.78 -2.21
N ARG A 8 6.82 -12.56 -1.67
CA ARG A 8 7.97 -11.85 -1.10
C ARG A 8 7.63 -11.32 0.28
N TRP A 9 8.45 -11.68 1.27
CA TRP A 9 8.50 -10.98 2.55
C TRP A 9 9.49 -9.82 2.45
N LEU A 10 9.01 -8.59 2.64
CA LEU A 10 9.83 -7.37 2.51
C LEU A 10 10.29 -6.83 3.88
N GLY A 11 9.80 -7.41 4.98
CA GLY A 11 10.06 -6.90 6.32
C GLY A 11 9.24 -5.64 6.62
N ARG A 12 9.82 -4.74 7.41
CA ARG A 12 9.20 -3.46 7.78
C ARG A 12 9.71 -2.34 6.89
N MET A 13 8.80 -1.51 6.37
CA MET A 13 9.17 -0.40 5.50
C MET A 13 8.16 0.76 5.52
N ALA A 14 8.59 1.93 5.05
CA ALA A 14 7.69 3.06 4.90
C ALA A 14 6.61 2.79 3.83
N PHE A 15 5.42 3.38 4.03
CA PHE A 15 4.31 3.22 3.09
C PHE A 15 4.64 3.72 1.67
N ALA A 16 5.36 4.85 1.57
CA ALA A 16 5.72 5.44 0.28
C ALA A 16 6.64 4.52 -0.53
N ASP A 17 7.63 3.90 0.10
CA ASP A 17 8.55 2.97 -0.57
C ASP A 17 7.82 1.72 -1.06
N ALA A 18 6.87 1.22 -0.27
CA ALA A 18 6.05 0.07 -0.65
C ALA A 18 5.09 0.40 -1.79
N LEU A 19 4.55 1.62 -1.82
CA LEU A 19 3.70 2.09 -2.91
C LEU A 19 4.50 2.23 -4.21
N ALA A 20 5.72 2.80 -4.14
CA ALA A 20 6.61 2.90 -5.30
C ALA A 20 6.96 1.51 -5.87
N LEU A 21 7.25 0.53 -5.00
CA LEU A 21 7.48 -0.85 -5.42
C LEU A 21 6.24 -1.48 -6.09
N GLN A 22 5.04 -1.24 -5.53
CA GLN A 22 3.79 -1.72 -6.15
C GLN A 22 3.59 -1.12 -7.55
N GLU A 23 3.82 0.18 -7.71
CA GLU A 23 3.70 0.87 -9.00
C GLU A 23 4.71 0.34 -10.04
N GLU A 24 5.94 0.05 -9.61
CA GLU A 24 6.95 -0.57 -10.45
C GLU A 24 6.52 -1.98 -10.90
N VAL A 25 6.09 -2.84 -9.97
CA VAL A 25 5.63 -4.21 -10.28
C VAL A 25 4.46 -4.18 -11.26
N VAL A 26 3.48 -3.29 -11.04
CA VAL A 26 2.34 -3.11 -11.97
C VAL A 26 2.81 -2.62 -13.33
N THR A 27 3.80 -1.72 -13.39
CA THR A 27 4.36 -1.22 -14.65
C THR A 27 5.05 -2.33 -15.44
N GLN A 28 5.90 -3.12 -14.80
CA GLN A 28 6.57 -4.26 -15.42
C GLN A 28 5.55 -5.29 -15.93
N LYS A 29 4.54 -5.65 -15.13
CA LYS A 29 3.48 -6.58 -15.54
C LYS A 29 2.64 -6.06 -16.72
N ARG A 30 2.46 -4.74 -16.84
CA ARG A 30 1.76 -4.13 -17.98
C ARG A 30 2.59 -4.23 -19.27
N GLN A 31 3.91 -4.11 -19.16
CA GLN A 31 4.84 -4.21 -20.28
C GLN A 31 5.03 -5.67 -20.74
N ASP A 32 5.10 -6.60 -19.78
CA ASP A 32 5.19 -8.03 -20.05
C ASP A 32 4.16 -8.82 -19.22
N ARG A 33 3.11 -9.27 -19.92
CA ARG A 33 2.02 -10.06 -19.32
C ARG A 33 2.42 -11.49 -19.00
N SER A 34 3.57 -11.96 -19.49
CA SER A 34 4.10 -13.30 -19.20
C SER A 34 4.80 -13.40 -17.86
N LEU A 35 5.12 -12.26 -17.22
CA LEU A 35 5.62 -12.24 -15.85
C LEU A 35 4.62 -12.91 -14.90
N GLY A 36 5.13 -13.49 -13.81
CA GLY A 36 4.30 -14.03 -12.73
C GLY A 36 3.45 -12.96 -12.05
N ASP A 37 2.49 -13.37 -11.23
CA ASP A 37 1.86 -12.45 -10.28
C ASP A 37 2.77 -12.31 -9.04
N GLU A 38 2.72 -11.18 -8.36
CA GLU A 38 3.47 -10.96 -7.12
C GLU A 38 2.52 -10.74 -5.93
N LEU A 39 2.79 -11.42 -4.81
CA LEU A 39 2.21 -11.16 -3.50
C LEU A 39 3.28 -10.59 -2.58
N LEU A 40 3.13 -9.32 -2.22
CA LEU A 40 4.02 -8.62 -1.29
C LEU A 40 3.46 -8.73 0.12
N LEU A 41 4.25 -9.28 1.05
CA LEU A 41 3.98 -9.37 2.47
C LEU A 41 4.98 -8.48 3.21
N LEU A 42 4.49 -7.61 4.09
CA LEU A 42 5.29 -6.60 4.78
C LEU A 42 4.54 -6.07 6.01
N GLU A 43 5.27 -5.38 6.88
CA GLU A 43 4.72 -4.48 7.89
C GLU A 43 5.06 -3.03 7.52
N HIS A 44 4.22 -2.07 7.91
CA HIS A 44 4.53 -0.65 7.75
C HIS A 44 5.11 -0.03 9.01
N GLU A 45 5.95 0.98 8.84
CA GLU A 45 6.09 2.02 9.87
C GLU A 45 4.72 2.67 10.15
N PRO A 46 4.41 3.10 11.39
CA PRO A 46 3.10 3.66 11.74
C PRO A 46 2.62 4.74 10.78
N VAL A 47 1.46 4.52 10.16
CA VAL A 47 0.93 5.39 9.11
C VAL A 47 -0.59 5.33 9.06
N TYR A 48 -1.22 6.48 8.87
CA TYR A 48 -2.61 6.56 8.44
C TYR A 48 -2.66 6.70 6.92
N THR A 49 -3.57 6.01 6.25
CA THR A 49 -3.79 6.17 4.81
C THR A 49 -5.24 6.52 4.55
N ILE A 50 -5.51 7.38 3.57
CA ILE A 50 -6.88 7.66 3.13
C ILE A 50 -7.04 7.40 1.63
N GLY A 51 -8.04 6.60 1.29
CA GLY A 51 -8.41 6.31 -0.08
C GLY A 51 -9.10 7.46 -0.79
N ARG A 52 -9.49 7.22 -2.05
CA ARG A 52 -10.09 8.24 -2.93
C ARG A 52 -11.58 8.52 -2.67
N THR A 53 -12.21 7.87 -1.69
CA THR A 53 -13.64 8.06 -1.42
C THR A 53 -13.90 9.52 -0.99
N PRO A 54 -14.95 10.19 -1.52
CA PRO A 54 -15.23 11.59 -1.18
C PRO A 54 -15.52 11.83 0.30
N ASP A 55 -16.09 10.83 0.97
CA ASP A 55 -16.38 10.86 2.39
C ASP A 55 -15.10 10.79 3.24
N LYS A 56 -14.78 11.92 3.87
CA LYS A 56 -13.63 12.11 4.76
C LYS A 56 -14.04 12.18 6.23
N SER A 57 -15.24 11.74 6.59
CA SER A 57 -15.72 11.72 7.99
C SER A 57 -14.80 10.93 8.93
N SER A 58 -14.03 9.96 8.41
CA SER A 58 -13.00 9.24 9.17
C SER A 58 -11.77 10.07 9.56
N LEU A 59 -11.59 11.28 9.01
CA LEU A 59 -10.43 12.16 9.25
C LEU A 59 -10.67 13.23 10.34
N LEU A 60 -11.65 13.06 11.22
CA LEU A 60 -11.91 14.03 12.28
C LEU A 60 -10.63 14.28 13.10
N GLY A 61 -10.03 15.47 12.93
CA GLY A 61 -8.77 15.82 13.59
C GLY A 61 -7.50 15.34 12.89
N ALA A 62 -7.48 15.18 11.56
CA ALA A 62 -6.28 14.79 10.80
C ALA A 62 -5.01 15.61 11.14
N ALA A 63 -5.17 16.89 11.49
CA ALA A 63 -4.07 17.76 11.93
C ALA A 63 -3.44 17.37 13.29
N ARG A 64 -4.03 16.43 14.03
CA ARG A 64 -3.62 15.98 15.37
C ARG A 64 -3.23 14.50 15.40
N LEU A 65 -3.08 13.86 14.25
CA LEU A 65 -2.70 12.44 14.21
C LEU A 65 -1.26 12.28 14.72
N PRO A 66 -0.97 11.26 15.55
CA PRO A 66 0.36 11.01 16.09
C PRO A 66 1.36 10.48 15.04
N HIS A 67 0.85 10.09 13.87
CA HIS A 67 1.62 9.52 12.76
C HIS A 67 1.20 10.16 11.43
N PRO A 68 2.03 10.07 10.38
CA PRO A 68 1.73 10.67 9.08
C PRO A 68 0.43 10.16 8.46
N LEU A 69 -0.28 11.06 7.76
CA LEU A 69 -1.42 10.71 6.92
C LEU A 69 -1.00 10.74 5.45
N PHE A 70 -1.18 9.62 4.74
CA PHE A 70 -0.82 9.47 3.34
C PHE A 70 -2.07 9.30 2.45
N PRO A 71 -2.33 10.22 1.49
CA PRO A 71 -3.39 10.04 0.49
C PRO A 71 -3.02 8.96 -0.53
N THR A 72 -3.96 8.09 -0.87
CA THR A 72 -3.75 6.99 -1.83
C THR A 72 -4.96 6.79 -2.74
N ASN A 73 -4.77 6.12 -3.87
CA ASN A 73 -5.81 5.87 -4.88
C ASN A 73 -6.70 4.64 -4.58
N ARG A 74 -6.46 3.92 -3.47
CA ARG A 74 -7.30 2.78 -3.07
C ARG A 74 -8.74 3.22 -2.76
N GLY A 75 -9.66 2.27 -2.83
CA GLY A 75 -11.02 2.47 -2.31
C GLY A 75 -11.04 2.57 -0.78
N GLY A 76 -12.13 3.12 -0.25
CA GLY A 76 -12.42 3.13 1.19
C GLY A 76 -11.94 4.39 1.91
N GLN A 77 -12.37 4.49 3.17
CA GLN A 77 -12.05 5.59 4.09
C GLN A 77 -10.64 5.47 4.68
N ALA A 78 -10.32 6.31 5.67
CA ALA A 78 -9.05 6.27 6.38
C ALA A 78 -8.85 4.94 7.12
N THR A 79 -7.60 4.46 7.18
CA THR A 79 -7.20 3.30 8.00
C THR A 79 -5.80 3.53 8.57
N TYR A 80 -5.39 2.69 9.50
CA TYR A 80 -4.07 2.67 10.11
C TYR A 80 -3.31 1.39 9.77
N HIS A 81 -2.01 1.52 9.54
CA HIS A 81 -1.05 0.43 9.42
C HIS A 81 0.13 0.68 10.35
N GLY A 82 0.74 -0.39 10.86
CA GLY A 82 1.90 -0.28 11.74
C GLY A 82 2.44 -1.65 12.15
N PRO A 83 3.44 -1.66 13.04
CA PRO A 83 4.04 -2.88 13.57
C PRO A 83 3.02 -3.90 14.09
N GLY A 84 3.17 -5.17 13.71
CA GLY A 84 2.30 -6.28 14.12
C GLY A 84 1.01 -6.44 13.33
N GLN A 85 0.79 -5.65 12.27
CA GLN A 85 -0.24 -5.86 11.25
C GLN A 85 0.40 -6.35 9.94
#